data_AF-A0A524Q4U8-F1
#
_entry.id   AF-A0A524Q4U8-F1
#
_cell.length_a   1.000
_cell.length_b   1.000
_cell.length_c   1.000
_cell.angle_alpha   90.00
_cell.angle_beta   90.00
_cell.angle_gamma   90.00
#
_symmetry.space_group_name_H-M   'P 1'
#
loop_
_entity.id
_entity.type
_entity.pdbx_description
1 polymer ?
#
loop_
_entity_poly.entity_id
_entity_poly.type
_entity_poly.pdbx_seq_one_letter_code
_entity_poly.pdbx_strand_id
1 'polypeptide(L)'
;MGIERIKEDTMLSTHPFLYGWSIRFVIVALSAMLAGCVAQQADVVRIKRELDAKIGQLDKSKTSLQQAVNEANMALEKANMLITQQRGEIQELLHARAEVMDQVATLKETDLSQVRGGLENNQHQVSELTKKMARYDTEMKGVQTQLQLSEPLVHQLRDRLAGEEQLLTEQGGKLGEFRTSLVDYQQVLASLRQQVTQQEQHVAELRKQVELTRQQHDAQGQQVQANFEEVRRSIQSVVGTLEKVSVTFGGRLDEHEQKLSRVAGQHGGPRSSNAPMTEMPDALARSAESRDSLSHFTPASSQSEAMDGSPSTKKSSHPVVAGSVAAYAPSSQLLRTLPALGGASAPGSSGGVDMRNAQVTYDRAMTLLRQGSFGEASTGFSTFLRTFADSPLAANAQYWLGECYYGDRRFQEAIDEFERVFAFYPSSNKVPASLLKIAYSHLELRELPMARSVFQQLVRTYP
;
A
#
# COMPACT_ATOMS: atom_id res chain seq x y z
N MET A 1 -131.29 -106.39 -79.37
CA MET A 1 -132.47 -106.23 -80.27
C MET A 1 -131.92 -105.96 -81.66
N GLY A 2 -132.39 -106.66 -82.70
CA GLY A 2 -131.76 -106.67 -84.04
C GLY A 2 -130.42 -107.46 -84.09
N ILE A 3 -130.09 -108.35 -85.04
CA ILE A 3 -130.73 -108.82 -86.31
C ILE A 3 -130.97 -107.67 -87.33
N GLU A 4 -130.63 -107.74 -88.63
CA GLU A 4 -130.44 -108.86 -89.59
C GLU A 4 -129.17 -108.73 -90.48
N ARG A 5 -128.52 -109.84 -90.92
CA ARG A 5 -128.60 -110.54 -92.24
C ARG A 5 -128.46 -109.63 -93.48
N ILE A 6 -127.63 -110.00 -94.47
CA ILE A 6 -127.92 -110.87 -95.67
C ILE A 6 -126.53 -111.30 -96.25
N LYS A 7 -126.17 -112.59 -96.44
CA LYS A 7 -126.37 -113.50 -97.62
C LYS A 7 -125.99 -112.84 -98.97
N GLU A 8 -125.25 -113.40 -99.93
CA GLU A 8 -124.99 -114.76 -100.43
C GLU A 8 -123.56 -114.78 -101.08
N ASP A 9 -122.78 -115.87 -101.11
CA ASP A 9 -122.69 -116.92 -102.17
C ASP A 9 -122.33 -116.41 -103.59
N THR A 10 -121.36 -116.96 -104.36
CA THR A 10 -120.31 -117.98 -104.12
C THR A 10 -119.18 -117.87 -105.18
N MET A 11 -117.97 -118.41 -104.89
CA MET A 11 -116.88 -118.78 -105.86
C MET A 11 -116.13 -117.62 -106.61
N LEU A 12 -114.89 -117.76 -107.14
CA LEU A 12 -113.90 -118.85 -107.20
C LEU A 12 -112.45 -118.30 -107.35
N SER A 13 -111.45 -119.05 -106.85
CA SER A 13 -110.08 -119.22 -107.42
C SER A 13 -108.86 -118.36 -106.98
N THR A 14 -107.78 -119.09 -106.63
CA THR A 14 -106.32 -118.82 -106.85
C THR A 14 -105.56 -117.62 -106.21
N HIS A 15 -104.82 -117.94 -105.13
CA HIS A 15 -103.45 -117.52 -104.73
C HIS A 15 -103.03 -116.03 -104.63
N PRO A 16 -102.56 -115.64 -103.42
CA PRO A 16 -101.47 -114.66 -103.29
C PRO A 16 -100.47 -114.99 -102.15
N PHE A 17 -99.34 -115.65 -102.45
CA PHE A 17 -98.27 -115.91 -101.45
C PHE A 17 -97.34 -114.70 -101.20
N LEU A 18 -97.58 -113.55 -101.85
CA LEU A 18 -96.63 -112.43 -101.96
C LEU A 18 -96.91 -111.22 -101.05
N TYR A 19 -98.11 -111.10 -100.48
CA TYR A 19 -98.52 -109.90 -99.72
C TYR A 19 -97.80 -109.71 -98.36
N GLY A 20 -97.16 -110.75 -97.83
CA GLY A 20 -96.47 -110.67 -96.53
C GLY A 20 -95.14 -109.90 -96.52
N TRP A 21 -94.53 -109.68 -97.69
CA TRP A 21 -93.22 -109.03 -97.79
C TRP A 21 -93.32 -107.50 -97.95
N SER A 22 -94.28 -107.00 -98.72
CA SER A 22 -94.47 -105.55 -98.95
C SER A 22 -94.84 -104.79 -97.68
N ILE A 23 -95.80 -105.32 -96.90
CA ILE A 23 -96.23 -104.71 -95.62
C ILE A 23 -95.07 -104.65 -94.63
N ARG A 24 -94.24 -105.70 -94.54
CA ARG A 24 -93.04 -105.72 -93.69
C ARG A 24 -92.02 -104.65 -94.13
N PHE A 25 -91.81 -104.46 -95.43
CA PHE A 25 -90.90 -103.43 -95.94
C PHE A 25 -91.35 -102.00 -95.57
N VAL A 26 -92.65 -101.70 -95.68
CA VAL A 26 -93.19 -100.37 -95.32
C VAL A 26 -93.09 -100.12 -93.81
N ILE A 27 -93.38 -101.12 -92.97
CA ILE A 27 -93.25 -100.99 -91.51
C ILE A 27 -91.77 -100.79 -91.10
N VAL A 28 -90.83 -101.50 -91.74
CA VAL A 28 -89.38 -101.30 -91.52
C VAL A 28 -88.94 -99.91 -91.97
N ALA A 29 -89.38 -99.42 -93.13
CA ALA A 29 -89.03 -98.08 -93.62
C ALA A 29 -89.57 -96.96 -92.71
N LEU A 30 -90.83 -97.07 -92.26
CA LEU A 30 -91.47 -96.03 -91.44
C LEU A 30 -90.95 -96.04 -89.99
N SER A 31 -90.63 -97.22 -89.44
CA SER A 31 -89.94 -97.31 -88.14
C SER A 31 -88.49 -96.83 -88.22
N ALA A 32 -87.77 -97.06 -89.32
CA ALA A 32 -86.44 -96.47 -89.56
C ALA A 32 -86.50 -94.94 -89.68
N MET A 33 -87.52 -94.38 -90.35
CA MET A 33 -87.72 -92.93 -90.45
C MET A 33 -88.03 -92.30 -89.08
N LEU A 34 -88.92 -92.90 -88.28
CA LEU A 34 -89.19 -92.46 -86.91
C LEU A 34 -87.95 -92.59 -86.01
N ALA A 35 -87.17 -93.67 -86.13
CA ALA A 35 -85.90 -93.82 -85.42
C ALA A 35 -84.88 -92.74 -85.83
N GLY A 36 -84.84 -92.35 -87.11
CA GLY A 36 -84.02 -91.25 -87.61
C GLY A 36 -84.42 -89.90 -87.02
N CYS A 37 -85.71 -89.58 -86.95
CA CYS A 37 -86.19 -88.36 -86.29
C CYS A 37 -85.89 -88.36 -84.78
N VAL A 38 -86.07 -89.50 -84.09
CA VAL A 38 -85.74 -89.64 -82.67
C VAL A 38 -84.22 -89.51 -82.43
N ALA A 39 -83.38 -90.01 -83.34
CA ALA A 39 -81.93 -89.83 -83.29
C ALA A 39 -81.53 -88.37 -83.47
N GLN A 40 -82.06 -87.68 -84.49
CA GLN A 40 -81.85 -86.24 -84.67
C GLN A 40 -82.28 -85.43 -83.44
N GLN A 41 -83.43 -85.76 -82.85
CA GLN A 41 -83.94 -85.06 -81.68
C GLN A 41 -83.11 -85.35 -80.41
N ALA A 42 -82.56 -86.57 -80.28
CA ALA A 42 -81.60 -86.91 -79.23
C ALA A 42 -80.27 -86.15 -79.37
N ASP A 43 -79.76 -85.99 -80.60
CA ASP A 43 -78.52 -85.24 -80.85
C ASP A 43 -78.71 -83.73 -80.70
N VAL A 44 -79.85 -83.15 -81.10
CA VAL A 44 -80.20 -81.76 -80.78
C VAL A 44 -80.26 -81.53 -79.27
N VAL A 45 -80.80 -82.47 -78.50
CA VAL A 45 -80.82 -82.40 -77.02
C VAL A 45 -79.42 -82.57 -76.41
N ARG A 46 -78.53 -83.39 -77.00
CA ARG A 46 -77.12 -83.47 -76.60
C ARG A 46 -76.38 -82.16 -76.86
N ILE A 47 -76.47 -81.62 -78.08
CA ILE A 47 -75.86 -80.35 -78.48
C ILE A 47 -76.36 -79.22 -77.58
N LYS A 48 -77.66 -79.18 -77.26
CA LYS A 48 -78.20 -78.19 -76.32
C LYS A 48 -77.57 -78.33 -74.94
N ARG A 49 -77.52 -79.54 -74.35
CA ARG A 49 -76.89 -79.74 -73.03
C ARG A 49 -75.41 -79.37 -73.00
N GLU A 50 -74.69 -79.64 -74.09
CA GLU A 50 -73.28 -79.24 -74.22
C GLU A 50 -73.12 -77.72 -74.32
N LEU A 51 -74.03 -77.04 -75.04
CA LEU A 51 -74.07 -75.58 -75.13
C LEU A 51 -74.46 -74.95 -73.79
N ASP A 52 -75.49 -75.44 -73.11
CA ASP A 52 -75.92 -75.01 -71.77
C ASP A 52 -74.76 -75.19 -70.76
N ALA A 53 -74.02 -76.30 -70.83
CA ALA A 53 -72.84 -76.55 -69.99
C ALA A 53 -71.68 -75.60 -70.31
N LYS A 54 -71.41 -75.32 -71.59
CA LYS A 54 -70.41 -74.33 -72.04
C LYS A 54 -70.78 -72.92 -71.59
N ILE A 55 -72.04 -72.51 -71.69
CA ILE A 55 -72.55 -71.23 -71.17
C ILE A 55 -72.32 -71.16 -69.65
N GLY A 56 -72.71 -72.19 -68.90
CA GLY A 56 -72.48 -72.25 -67.45
C GLY A 56 -71.00 -72.28 -67.03
N GLN A 57 -70.10 -72.76 -67.89
CA GLN A 57 -68.64 -72.65 -67.69
C GLN A 57 -68.14 -71.23 -68.00
N LEU A 58 -68.69 -70.58 -69.03
CA LEU A 58 -68.33 -69.23 -69.47
C LEU A 58 -68.82 -68.18 -68.45
N ASP A 59 -70.01 -68.33 -67.87
CA ASP A 59 -70.49 -67.49 -66.77
C ASP A 59 -69.65 -67.66 -65.50
N LYS A 60 -69.25 -68.89 -65.14
CA LYS A 60 -68.30 -69.12 -64.04
C LYS A 60 -66.97 -68.41 -64.29
N SER A 61 -66.40 -68.55 -65.49
CA SER A 61 -65.17 -67.86 -65.90
C SER A 61 -65.33 -66.34 -65.84
N LYS A 62 -66.47 -65.81 -66.28
CA LYS A 62 -66.81 -64.38 -66.18
C LYS A 62 -66.88 -63.91 -64.73
N THR A 63 -67.52 -64.66 -63.83
CA THR A 63 -67.58 -64.28 -62.41
C THR A 63 -66.22 -64.34 -61.72
N SER A 64 -65.37 -65.34 -62.00
CA SER A 64 -64.02 -65.40 -61.44
C SER A 64 -63.11 -64.31 -62.00
N LEU A 65 -63.24 -63.96 -63.29
CA LEU A 65 -62.53 -62.83 -63.89
C LEU A 65 -62.98 -61.49 -63.31
N GLN A 66 -64.28 -61.30 -63.10
CA GLN A 66 -64.84 -60.10 -62.45
C GLN A 66 -64.34 -59.96 -61.01
N GLN A 67 -64.26 -61.06 -60.26
CA GLN A 67 -63.67 -61.08 -58.92
C GLN A 67 -62.17 -60.71 -58.95
N ALA A 68 -61.39 -61.34 -59.83
CA ALA A 68 -59.96 -61.03 -59.97
C ALA A 68 -59.70 -59.56 -60.37
N VAL A 69 -60.55 -58.96 -61.22
CA VAL A 69 -60.50 -57.53 -61.55
C VAL A 69 -60.82 -56.66 -60.33
N ASN A 70 -61.83 -57.03 -59.53
CA ASN A 70 -62.16 -56.28 -58.30
C ASN A 70 -61.03 -56.36 -57.25
N GLU A 71 -60.43 -57.53 -57.08
CA GLU A 71 -59.27 -57.73 -56.19
C GLU A 71 -58.04 -56.95 -56.67
N ALA A 72 -57.76 -56.95 -57.98
CA ALA A 72 -56.69 -56.16 -58.58
C ALA A 72 -56.93 -54.64 -58.42
N ASN A 73 -58.17 -54.17 -58.57
CA ASN A 73 -58.52 -52.77 -58.36
C ASN A 73 -58.32 -52.33 -56.89
N MET A 74 -58.74 -53.14 -55.92
CA MET A 74 -58.47 -52.86 -54.49
C MET A 74 -56.97 -52.86 -54.17
N ALA A 75 -56.20 -53.76 -54.78
CA ALA A 75 -54.73 -53.79 -54.64
C ALA A 75 -54.06 -52.53 -55.23
N LEU A 76 -54.52 -52.08 -56.40
CA LEU A 76 -54.06 -50.84 -57.05
C LEU A 76 -54.42 -49.60 -56.23
N GLU A 77 -55.63 -49.53 -55.69
CA GLU A 77 -56.10 -48.42 -54.86
C GLU A 77 -55.30 -48.33 -53.55
N LYS A 78 -55.03 -49.47 -52.91
CA LYS A 78 -54.11 -49.56 -51.75
C LYS A 78 -52.68 -49.15 -52.10
N ALA A 79 -52.16 -49.54 -53.27
CA ALA A 79 -50.84 -49.11 -53.73
C ALA A 79 -50.78 -47.60 -53.98
N ASN A 80 -51.81 -47.02 -54.59
CA ASN A 80 -51.91 -45.58 -54.82
C ASN A 80 -51.93 -44.79 -53.50
N MET A 81 -52.64 -45.27 -52.46
CA MET A 81 -52.61 -44.66 -51.13
C MET A 81 -51.21 -44.69 -50.49
N LEU A 82 -50.48 -45.80 -50.62
CA LEU A 82 -49.09 -45.89 -50.13
C LEU A 82 -48.14 -44.96 -50.89
N ILE A 83 -48.34 -44.80 -52.21
CA ILE A 83 -47.56 -43.86 -53.04
C ILE A 83 -47.84 -42.40 -52.63
N THR A 84 -49.09 -42.02 -52.33
CA THR A 84 -49.38 -40.67 -51.83
C THR A 84 -48.85 -40.44 -50.41
N GLN A 85 -48.89 -41.44 -49.53
CA GLN A 85 -48.27 -41.36 -48.20
C GLN A 85 -46.75 -41.13 -48.31
N GLN A 86 -46.03 -42.00 -49.05
CA GLN A 86 -44.58 -41.88 -49.24
C GLN A 86 -44.18 -40.56 -49.92
N ARG A 87 -45.02 -40.04 -50.82
CA ARG A 87 -44.81 -38.71 -51.42
C ARG A 87 -44.91 -37.58 -50.40
N GLY A 88 -45.83 -37.69 -49.43
CA GLY A 88 -45.90 -36.77 -48.28
C GLY A 88 -44.65 -36.81 -47.43
N GLU A 89 -44.26 -38.00 -46.97
CA GLU A 89 -43.03 -38.24 -46.18
C GLU A 89 -41.77 -37.70 -46.89
N ILE A 90 -41.65 -37.90 -48.20
CA ILE A 90 -40.55 -37.34 -49.02
C ILE A 90 -40.61 -35.81 -49.08
N GLN A 91 -41.79 -35.20 -49.16
CA GLN A 91 -41.92 -33.73 -49.16
C GLN A 91 -41.56 -33.11 -47.80
N GLU A 92 -41.90 -33.76 -46.68
CA GLU A 92 -41.47 -33.34 -45.34
C GLU A 92 -39.94 -33.45 -45.18
N LEU A 93 -39.35 -34.58 -45.60
CA LEU A 93 -37.89 -34.76 -45.59
C LEU A 93 -37.14 -33.75 -46.48
N LEU A 94 -37.72 -33.37 -47.62
CA LEU A 94 -37.16 -32.31 -48.48
C LEU A 94 -37.26 -30.92 -47.83
N HIS A 95 -38.32 -30.64 -47.08
CA HIS A 95 -38.47 -29.37 -46.36
C HIS A 95 -37.49 -29.28 -45.18
N ALA A 96 -37.40 -30.32 -44.34
CA ALA A 96 -36.44 -30.41 -43.25
C ALA A 96 -34.98 -30.32 -43.76
N ARG A 97 -34.68 -30.93 -44.92
CA ARG A 97 -33.37 -30.77 -45.58
C ARG A 97 -33.09 -29.33 -46.00
N ALA A 98 -34.10 -28.59 -46.48
CA ALA A 98 -33.94 -27.18 -46.87
C ALA A 98 -33.68 -26.29 -45.64
N GLU A 99 -34.41 -26.53 -44.53
CA GLU A 99 -34.18 -25.83 -43.26
C GLU A 99 -32.77 -26.06 -42.71
N VAL A 100 -32.31 -27.32 -42.69
CA VAL A 100 -30.93 -27.65 -42.25
C VAL A 100 -29.87 -27.02 -43.16
N MET A 101 -30.13 -26.90 -44.47
CA MET A 101 -29.22 -26.21 -45.39
C MET A 101 -29.12 -24.70 -45.09
N ASP A 102 -30.22 -24.06 -44.71
CA ASP A 102 -30.27 -22.64 -44.32
C ASP A 102 -29.58 -22.38 -42.96
N GLN A 103 -29.83 -23.25 -41.97
CA GLN A 103 -29.10 -23.25 -40.69
C GLN A 103 -27.59 -23.42 -40.91
N VAL A 104 -27.17 -24.29 -41.84
CA VAL A 104 -25.75 -24.48 -42.19
C VAL A 104 -25.17 -23.29 -42.96
N ALA A 105 -25.98 -22.52 -43.70
CA ALA A 105 -25.55 -21.30 -44.35
C ALA A 105 -25.34 -20.16 -43.33
N THR A 106 -26.34 -19.91 -42.48
CA THR A 106 -26.28 -18.87 -41.43
C THR A 106 -25.14 -19.10 -40.43
N LEU A 107 -24.91 -20.35 -39.97
CA LEU A 107 -23.75 -20.72 -39.15
C LEU A 107 -22.39 -20.41 -39.81
N LYS A 108 -22.29 -20.56 -41.14
CA LYS A 108 -21.05 -20.33 -41.90
C LYS A 108 -20.79 -18.84 -42.19
N GLU A 109 -21.85 -18.10 -42.51
CA GLU A 109 -21.74 -16.72 -42.97
C GLU A 109 -21.78 -15.72 -41.81
N THR A 110 -22.57 -15.98 -40.77
CA THR A 110 -22.70 -15.10 -39.60
C THR A 110 -21.76 -15.52 -38.47
N ASP A 111 -21.92 -16.72 -37.90
CA ASP A 111 -21.26 -17.06 -36.64
C ASP A 111 -19.77 -17.37 -36.86
N LEU A 112 -19.43 -18.14 -37.89
CA LEU A 112 -18.04 -18.43 -38.27
C LEU A 112 -17.26 -17.19 -38.74
N SER A 113 -17.92 -16.15 -39.27
CA SER A 113 -17.26 -14.89 -39.63
C SER A 113 -17.03 -14.01 -38.40
N GLN A 114 -18.00 -13.92 -37.48
CA GLN A 114 -17.84 -13.23 -36.19
C GLN A 114 -16.74 -13.88 -35.34
N VAL A 115 -16.71 -15.22 -35.25
CA VAL A 115 -15.66 -15.95 -34.52
C VAL A 115 -14.28 -15.72 -35.14
N ARG A 116 -14.19 -15.65 -36.49
CA ARG A 116 -12.93 -15.31 -37.18
C ARG A 116 -12.47 -13.88 -36.87
N GLY A 117 -13.35 -12.89 -37.00
CA GLY A 117 -13.03 -11.50 -36.68
C GLY A 117 -12.68 -11.29 -35.20
N GLY A 118 -13.31 -12.04 -34.29
CA GLY A 118 -12.95 -12.09 -32.88
C GLY A 118 -11.55 -12.68 -32.65
N LEU A 119 -11.21 -13.76 -33.34
CA LEU A 119 -9.88 -14.38 -33.29
C LEU A 119 -8.80 -13.44 -33.84
N GLU A 120 -9.05 -12.76 -34.95
CA GLU A 120 -8.13 -11.77 -35.55
C GLU A 120 -7.89 -10.57 -34.61
N ASN A 121 -8.95 -10.04 -33.97
CA ASN A 121 -8.82 -9.00 -32.96
C ASN A 121 -8.00 -9.47 -31.74
N ASN A 122 -8.23 -10.69 -31.25
CA ASN A 122 -7.44 -11.27 -30.16
C ASN A 122 -5.97 -11.48 -30.56
N GLN A 123 -5.70 -11.92 -31.79
CA GLN A 123 -4.35 -12.05 -32.35
C GLN A 123 -3.61 -10.69 -32.35
N HIS A 124 -4.30 -9.61 -32.73
CA HIS A 124 -3.76 -8.25 -32.65
C HIS A 124 -3.49 -7.79 -31.21
N GLN A 125 -4.40 -8.05 -30.26
CA GLN A 125 -4.20 -7.72 -28.84
C GLN A 125 -3.00 -8.47 -28.25
N VAL A 126 -2.84 -9.76 -28.53
CA VAL A 126 -1.68 -10.56 -28.10
C VAL A 126 -0.38 -10.01 -28.71
N SER A 127 -0.39 -9.56 -29.97
CA SER A 127 0.76 -8.90 -30.59
C SER A 127 1.15 -7.60 -29.88
N GLU A 128 0.19 -6.73 -29.54
CA GLU A 128 0.46 -5.50 -28.80
C GLU A 128 0.91 -5.75 -27.35
N LEU A 129 0.36 -6.76 -26.67
CA LEU A 129 0.83 -7.18 -25.35
C LEU A 129 2.28 -7.69 -25.41
N THR A 130 2.62 -8.48 -26.42
CA THR A 130 4.00 -8.97 -26.63
C THR A 130 4.97 -7.79 -26.87
N LYS A 131 4.57 -6.79 -27.64
CA LYS A 131 5.37 -5.56 -27.84
C LYS A 131 5.54 -4.75 -26.55
N LYS A 132 4.53 -4.71 -25.68
CA LYS A 132 4.62 -4.05 -24.36
C LYS A 132 5.54 -4.80 -23.40
N MET A 133 5.45 -6.13 -23.34
CA MET A 133 6.37 -6.97 -22.55
C MET A 133 7.83 -6.72 -22.95
N ALA A 134 8.15 -6.72 -24.25
CA ALA A 134 9.50 -6.47 -24.73
C ALA A 134 10.05 -5.06 -24.37
N ARG A 135 9.17 -4.05 -24.21
CA ARG A 135 9.55 -2.73 -23.70
C ARG A 135 9.84 -2.80 -22.20
N TYR A 136 8.95 -3.40 -21.41
CA TYR A 136 9.16 -3.56 -19.97
C TYR A 136 10.41 -4.40 -19.64
N ASP A 137 10.72 -5.46 -20.41
CA ASP A 137 12.00 -6.20 -20.29
C ASP A 137 13.23 -5.32 -20.53
N THR A 138 13.10 -4.31 -21.40
CA THR A 138 14.19 -3.36 -21.72
C THR A 138 14.32 -2.30 -20.63
N GLU A 139 13.20 -1.77 -20.13
CA GLU A 139 13.14 -0.82 -19.02
C GLU A 139 13.64 -1.46 -17.71
N MET A 140 13.23 -2.70 -17.41
CA MET A 140 13.71 -3.47 -16.26
C MET A 140 15.22 -3.72 -16.31
N LYS A 141 15.78 -4.03 -17.49
CA LYS A 141 17.25 -4.12 -17.65
C LYS A 141 17.94 -2.77 -17.39
N GLY A 142 17.34 -1.66 -17.84
CA GLY A 142 17.82 -0.31 -17.52
C GLY A 142 17.85 -0.03 -16.02
N VAL A 143 16.77 -0.37 -15.30
CA VAL A 143 16.69 -0.23 -13.83
C VAL A 143 17.67 -1.16 -13.12
N GLN A 144 17.84 -2.40 -13.59
CA GLN A 144 18.83 -3.36 -13.07
C GLN A 144 20.25 -2.79 -13.18
N THR A 145 20.63 -2.22 -14.33
CA THR A 145 21.93 -1.58 -14.54
C THR A 145 22.09 -0.32 -13.68
N GLN A 146 21.06 0.50 -13.51
CA GLN A 146 21.10 1.65 -12.60
C GLN A 146 21.29 1.23 -11.13
N LEU A 147 20.64 0.15 -10.70
CA LEU A 147 20.80 -0.40 -9.35
C LEU A 147 22.24 -0.88 -9.13
N GLN A 148 22.80 -1.66 -10.06
CA GLN A 148 24.20 -2.09 -10.05
C GLN A 148 25.20 -0.91 -10.03
N LEU A 149 24.88 0.20 -10.69
CA LEU A 149 25.68 1.42 -10.66
C LEU A 149 25.60 2.15 -9.30
N SER A 150 24.53 1.94 -8.54
CA SER A 150 24.27 2.60 -7.25
C SER A 150 24.89 1.87 -6.04
N GLU A 151 25.03 0.55 -6.09
CA GLU A 151 25.66 -0.25 -5.03
C GLU A 151 27.06 0.26 -4.59
N PRO A 152 28.03 0.55 -5.50
CA PRO A 152 29.33 1.07 -5.09
C PRO A 152 29.26 2.47 -4.46
N LEU A 153 28.28 3.30 -4.85
CA LEU A 153 28.06 4.61 -4.23
C LEU A 153 27.52 4.46 -2.80
N VAL A 154 26.61 3.50 -2.57
CA VAL A 154 26.10 3.17 -1.23
C VAL A 154 27.22 2.60 -0.33
N HIS A 155 28.12 1.79 -0.89
CA HIS A 155 29.30 1.30 -0.16
C HIS A 155 30.25 2.47 0.20
N GLN A 156 30.61 3.32 -0.77
CA GLN A 156 31.48 4.47 -0.53
C GLN A 156 30.92 5.45 0.51
N LEU A 157 29.60 5.66 0.53
CA LEU A 157 28.94 6.48 1.56
C LEU A 157 28.99 5.83 2.95
N ARG A 158 28.84 4.50 3.04
CA ARG A 158 28.98 3.76 4.31
C ARG A 158 30.40 3.86 4.87
N ASP A 159 31.41 3.67 4.03
CA ASP A 159 32.81 3.68 4.45
C ASP A 159 33.23 5.09 4.92
N ARG A 160 32.74 6.13 4.24
CA ARG A 160 32.88 7.52 4.70
C ARG A 160 32.22 7.77 6.05
N LEU A 161 30.98 7.28 6.24
CA LEU A 161 30.24 7.47 7.49
C LEU A 161 30.96 6.80 8.67
N ALA A 162 31.51 5.60 8.47
CA ALA A 162 32.32 4.91 9.47
C ALA A 162 33.61 5.68 9.82
N GLY A 163 34.27 6.30 8.83
CA GLY A 163 35.41 7.18 9.07
C GLY A 163 35.05 8.45 9.86
N GLU A 164 33.90 9.08 9.56
CA GLU A 164 33.39 10.24 10.30
C GLU A 164 32.99 9.84 11.74
N GLU A 165 32.39 8.67 11.96
CA GLU A 165 32.08 8.11 13.28
C GLU A 165 33.34 7.80 14.12
N GLN A 166 34.39 7.27 13.50
CA GLN A 166 35.68 7.04 14.15
C GLN A 166 36.36 8.35 14.58
N LEU A 167 36.32 9.39 13.71
CA LEU A 167 36.84 10.72 14.04
C LEU A 167 36.05 11.40 15.17
N LEU A 168 34.72 11.26 15.19
CA LEU A 168 33.88 11.76 16.29
C LEU A 168 34.20 11.04 17.61
N THR A 169 34.48 9.73 17.56
CA THR A 169 34.91 8.96 18.72
C THR A 169 36.27 9.43 19.26
N GLU A 170 37.24 9.67 18.36
CA GLU A 170 38.57 10.19 18.74
C GLU A 170 38.51 11.60 19.33
N GLN A 171 37.70 12.51 18.75
CA GLN A 171 37.49 13.85 19.32
C GLN A 171 36.70 13.81 20.63
N GLY A 172 35.75 12.90 20.78
CA GLY A 172 35.06 12.65 22.04
C GLY A 172 36.01 12.19 23.16
N GLY A 173 36.99 11.32 22.83
CA GLY A 173 38.07 10.94 23.73
C GLY A 173 38.91 12.12 24.18
N LYS A 174 39.42 12.92 23.23
CA LYS A 174 40.22 14.13 23.52
C LYS A 174 39.46 15.19 24.33
N LEU A 175 38.15 15.33 24.11
CA LEU A 175 37.28 16.21 24.92
C LEU A 175 37.12 15.66 26.34
N GLY A 176 37.10 14.35 26.52
CA GLY A 176 37.17 13.68 27.83
C GLY A 176 38.49 13.95 28.55
N GLU A 177 39.63 13.77 27.88
CA GLU A 177 40.97 14.07 28.41
C GLU A 177 41.09 15.55 28.84
N PHE A 178 40.65 16.48 27.99
CA PHE A 178 40.61 17.91 28.31
C PHE A 178 39.72 18.21 29.52
N ARG A 179 38.57 17.53 29.65
CA ARG A 179 37.68 17.67 30.82
C ARG A 179 38.34 17.15 32.11
N THR A 180 39.08 16.06 32.05
CA THR A 180 39.88 15.56 33.19
C THR A 180 40.96 16.57 33.58
N SER A 181 41.72 17.08 32.61
CA SER A 181 42.75 18.10 32.84
C SER A 181 42.20 19.39 33.46
N LEU A 182 40.98 19.81 33.09
CA LEU A 182 40.28 20.92 33.74
C LEU A 182 39.92 20.63 35.20
N VAL A 183 39.55 19.40 35.54
CA VAL A 183 39.27 18.98 36.94
C VAL A 183 40.58 18.94 37.74
N ASP A 184 41.65 18.39 37.18
CA ASP A 184 42.98 18.38 37.81
C ASP A 184 43.48 19.81 38.08
N TYR A 185 43.29 20.73 37.12
CA TYR A 185 43.64 22.14 37.29
C TYR A 185 42.79 22.82 38.38
N GLN A 186 41.50 22.50 38.48
CA GLN A 186 40.65 22.97 39.60
C GLN A 186 41.11 22.41 40.96
N GLN A 187 41.56 21.15 41.00
CA GLN A 187 42.11 20.51 42.20
C GLN A 187 43.42 21.20 42.66
N VAL A 188 44.30 21.54 41.73
CA VAL A 188 45.53 22.31 41.99
C VAL A 188 45.19 23.73 42.50
N LEU A 189 44.23 24.42 41.89
CA LEU A 189 43.77 25.73 42.37
C LEU A 189 43.14 25.67 43.77
N ALA A 190 42.41 24.61 44.11
CA ALA A 190 41.87 24.40 45.45
C ALA A 190 42.99 24.20 46.48
N SER A 191 43.99 23.38 46.14
CA SER A 191 45.16 23.12 46.99
C SER A 191 46.00 24.39 47.21
N LEU A 192 46.21 25.20 46.16
CA LEU A 192 46.91 26.48 46.25
C LEU A 192 46.17 27.48 47.13
N ARG A 193 44.83 27.58 47.02
CA ARG A 193 44.01 28.42 47.91
C ARG A 193 44.16 27.99 49.37
N GLN A 194 44.08 26.69 49.66
CA GLN A 194 44.28 26.17 51.01
C GLN A 194 45.69 26.52 51.55
N GLN A 195 46.72 26.41 50.71
CA GLN A 195 48.09 26.76 51.08
C GLN A 195 48.26 28.26 51.37
N VAL A 196 47.60 29.15 50.60
CA VAL A 196 47.56 30.59 50.89
C VAL A 196 46.88 30.85 52.23
N THR A 197 45.71 30.25 52.50
CA THR A 197 45.03 30.43 53.80
C THR A 197 45.86 29.91 54.98
N GLN A 198 46.64 28.82 54.79
CA GLN A 198 47.60 28.35 55.79
C GLN A 198 48.75 29.34 56.01
N GLN A 199 49.28 29.98 54.96
CA GLN A 199 50.28 31.04 55.10
C GLN A 199 49.72 32.29 55.79
N GLU A 200 48.48 32.69 55.50
CA GLU A 200 47.80 33.81 56.18
C GLU A 200 47.64 33.52 57.69
N GLN A 201 47.23 32.31 58.06
CA GLN A 201 47.15 31.87 59.46
C GLN A 201 48.52 31.87 60.14
N HIS A 202 49.56 31.38 59.47
CA HIS A 202 50.93 31.37 59.99
C HIS A 202 51.48 32.79 60.21
N VAL A 203 51.22 33.71 59.26
CA VAL A 203 51.57 35.14 59.39
C VAL A 203 50.78 35.81 60.52
N ALA A 204 49.52 35.45 60.74
CA ALA A 204 48.72 35.96 61.85
C ALA A 204 49.28 35.52 63.22
N GLU A 205 49.68 34.26 63.38
CA GLU A 205 50.30 33.79 64.62
C GLU A 205 51.71 34.39 64.84
N LEU A 206 52.51 34.56 63.79
CA LEU A 206 53.79 35.28 63.90
C LEU A 206 53.59 36.74 64.37
N ARG A 207 52.60 37.46 63.83
CA ARG A 207 52.26 38.83 64.29
C ARG A 207 51.88 38.85 65.77
N LYS A 208 51.12 37.86 66.23
CA LYS A 208 50.71 37.69 67.63
C LYS A 208 51.91 37.39 68.55
N GLN A 209 52.87 36.57 68.10
CA GLN A 209 54.13 36.36 68.82
C GLN A 209 54.98 37.62 68.89
N VAL A 210 55.10 38.38 67.78
CA VAL A 210 55.84 39.65 67.76
C VAL A 210 55.25 40.67 68.73
N GLU A 211 53.93 40.84 68.77
CA GLU A 211 53.28 41.77 69.72
C GLU A 211 53.41 41.30 71.18
N LEU A 212 53.36 39.99 71.46
CA LEU A 212 53.64 39.46 72.80
C LEU A 212 55.07 39.78 73.26
N THR A 213 56.07 39.56 72.39
CA THR A 213 57.48 39.89 72.65
C THR A 213 57.67 41.41 72.81
N ARG A 214 56.94 42.22 72.02
CA ARG A 214 56.96 43.68 72.14
C ARG A 214 56.43 44.14 73.51
N GLN A 215 55.32 43.57 73.97
CA GLN A 215 54.76 43.85 75.30
C GLN A 215 55.67 43.39 76.44
N GLN A 216 56.38 42.26 76.28
CA GLN A 216 57.40 41.83 77.23
C GLN A 216 58.58 42.82 77.31
N HIS A 217 59.07 43.33 76.17
CA HIS A 217 60.12 44.36 76.16
C HIS A 217 59.64 45.71 76.67
N ASP A 218 58.42 46.14 76.36
CA ASP A 218 57.83 47.38 76.89
C ASP A 218 57.72 47.30 78.43
N ALA A 219 57.26 46.16 78.98
CA ALA A 219 57.19 45.92 80.42
C ALA A 219 58.59 45.85 81.08
N GLN A 220 59.55 45.18 80.44
CA GLN A 220 60.94 45.14 80.90
C GLN A 220 61.59 46.53 80.89
N GLY A 221 61.30 47.36 79.88
CA GLY A 221 61.73 48.75 79.79
C GLY A 221 61.15 49.61 80.91
N GLN A 222 59.86 49.47 81.21
CA GLN A 222 59.23 50.13 82.37
C GLN A 222 59.86 49.69 83.70
N GLN A 223 60.18 48.40 83.87
CA GLN A 223 60.86 47.90 85.07
C GLN A 223 62.29 48.47 85.20
N VAL A 224 63.06 48.51 84.11
CA VAL A 224 64.40 49.13 84.10
C VAL A 224 64.32 50.62 84.43
N GLN A 225 63.34 51.34 83.88
CA GLN A 225 63.11 52.76 84.17
C GLN A 225 62.74 52.99 85.64
N ALA A 226 61.85 52.17 86.22
CA ALA A 226 61.48 52.24 87.63
C ALA A 226 62.68 51.99 88.57
N ASN A 227 63.51 50.99 88.24
CA ASN A 227 64.78 50.73 88.94
C ASN A 227 65.73 51.93 88.82
N PHE A 228 65.81 52.57 87.65
CA PHE A 228 66.67 53.74 87.43
C PHE A 228 66.20 54.97 88.22
N GLU A 229 64.89 55.16 88.37
CA GLU A 229 64.32 56.19 89.25
C GLU A 229 64.57 55.91 90.73
N GLU A 230 64.57 54.65 91.15
CA GLU A 230 64.93 54.25 92.51
C GLU A 230 66.41 54.47 92.80
N VAL A 231 67.29 54.10 91.86
CA VAL A 231 68.72 54.44 91.90
C VAL A 231 68.91 55.95 91.94
N ARG A 232 68.17 56.74 91.14
CA ARG A 232 68.23 58.21 91.20
C ARG A 232 67.76 58.78 92.54
N ARG A 233 66.68 58.24 93.12
CA ARG A 233 66.21 58.60 94.48
C ARG A 233 67.25 58.25 95.55
N SER A 234 67.91 57.10 95.43
CA SER A 234 69.01 56.69 96.31
C SER A 234 70.20 57.64 96.19
N ILE A 235 70.65 57.97 94.97
CA ILE A 235 71.71 58.95 94.72
C ILE A 235 71.34 60.32 95.29
N GLN A 236 70.11 60.81 95.10
CA GLN A 236 69.66 62.08 95.69
C GLN A 236 69.62 62.04 97.23
N SER A 237 69.30 60.90 97.84
CA SER A 237 69.39 60.71 99.30
C SER A 237 70.84 60.71 99.80
N VAL A 238 71.75 60.05 99.07
CA VAL A 238 73.19 60.07 99.37
C VAL A 238 73.77 61.49 99.19
N VAL A 239 73.41 62.21 98.13
CA VAL A 239 73.79 63.63 97.96
C VAL A 239 73.21 64.50 99.08
N GLY A 240 71.93 64.36 99.43
CA GLY A 240 71.31 65.14 100.50
C GLY A 240 71.83 64.80 101.92
N THR A 241 72.43 63.62 102.12
CA THR A 241 73.19 63.30 103.34
C THR A 241 74.62 63.83 103.26
N LEU A 242 75.27 63.79 102.10
CA LEU A 242 76.56 64.44 101.87
C LEU A 242 76.48 65.95 102.06
N GLU A 243 75.43 66.62 101.59
CA GLU A 243 75.19 68.05 101.80
C GLU A 243 75.01 68.37 103.29
N LYS A 244 74.25 67.56 104.04
CA LYS A 244 74.14 67.71 105.51
C LYS A 244 75.47 67.50 106.22
N VAL A 245 76.28 66.54 105.76
CA VAL A 245 77.66 66.35 106.24
C VAL A 245 78.54 67.55 105.87
N SER A 246 78.44 68.09 104.64
CA SER A 246 79.20 69.26 104.19
C SER A 246 78.79 70.55 104.90
N VAL A 247 77.51 70.73 105.24
CA VAL A 247 77.03 71.89 106.04
C VAL A 247 77.44 71.76 107.51
N THR A 248 77.39 70.57 108.10
CA THR A 248 77.87 70.36 109.48
C THR A 248 79.39 70.36 109.59
N PHE A 249 80.11 69.93 108.55
CA PHE A 249 81.56 70.09 108.45
C PHE A 249 81.94 71.55 108.17
N GLY A 250 81.20 72.23 107.29
CA GLY A 250 81.33 73.65 106.98
C GLY A 250 81.13 74.53 108.20
N GLY A 251 80.04 74.37 108.95
CA GLY A 251 79.84 75.12 110.20
C GLY A 251 80.91 74.85 111.27
N ARG A 252 81.51 73.65 111.29
CA ARG A 252 82.69 73.35 112.13
C ARG A 252 83.98 73.93 111.55
N LEU A 253 84.07 74.10 110.23
CA LEU A 253 85.18 74.76 109.54
C LEU A 253 85.12 76.27 109.80
N ASP A 254 83.96 76.90 109.71
CA ASP A 254 83.71 78.29 110.10
C ASP A 254 84.03 78.53 111.58
N GLU A 255 83.67 77.59 112.47
CA GLU A 255 84.03 77.65 113.89
C GLU A 255 85.56 77.51 114.10
N HIS A 256 86.25 76.78 113.24
CA HIS A 256 87.71 76.72 113.20
C HIS A 256 88.33 77.96 112.53
N GLU A 257 87.68 78.57 111.54
CA GLU A 257 88.17 79.73 110.80
C GLU A 257 87.99 81.02 111.61
N GLN A 258 86.93 81.14 112.43
CA GLN A 258 86.85 82.16 113.50
C GLN A 258 87.92 81.98 114.59
N LYS A 259 88.49 80.77 114.74
CA LYS A 259 89.62 80.52 115.65
C LYS A 259 90.97 80.78 114.97
N LEU A 260 91.13 80.48 113.67
CA LEU A 260 92.35 80.76 112.90
C LEU A 260 92.50 82.23 112.48
N SER A 261 91.40 82.94 112.20
CA SER A 261 91.41 84.39 111.90
C SER A 261 91.79 85.27 113.09
N ARG A 262 91.88 84.70 114.30
CA ARG A 262 92.52 85.31 115.48
C ARG A 262 94.02 85.02 115.62
N VAL A 263 94.59 84.20 114.73
CA VAL A 263 95.96 83.66 114.83
C VAL A 263 96.80 83.94 113.58
N ALA A 264 96.20 84.02 112.38
CA ALA A 264 96.92 84.10 111.10
C ALA A 264 96.62 85.37 110.29
N GLY A 265 96.75 86.54 110.92
CA GLY A 265 96.74 87.83 110.22
C GLY A 265 98.10 88.18 109.59
N GLN A 266 98.57 87.44 108.57
CA GLN A 266 99.76 87.76 107.76
C GLN A 266 99.78 87.02 106.42
N HIS A 267 100.18 87.70 105.34
CA HIS A 267 100.63 87.20 104.01
C HIS A 267 99.88 85.97 103.41
N GLY A 268 99.13 86.05 102.31
CA GLY A 268 99.39 86.81 101.08
C GLY A 268 99.63 85.82 99.92
N GLY A 269 98.82 85.87 98.86
CA GLY A 269 98.98 85.01 97.66
C GLY A 269 100.01 85.58 96.66
N PRO A 270 99.91 85.32 95.34
CA PRO A 270 98.96 84.46 94.61
C PRO A 270 99.70 83.53 93.59
N ARG A 271 99.06 83.23 92.42
CA ARG A 271 99.57 82.59 91.17
C ARG A 271 99.12 81.13 90.91
N SER A 272 98.86 80.68 89.67
CA SER A 272 98.62 81.39 88.38
C SER A 272 98.11 80.40 87.30
N SER A 273 97.33 80.90 86.31
CA SER A 273 97.31 80.54 84.86
C SER A 273 97.29 79.07 84.35
N ASN A 274 96.71 78.71 83.20
CA ASN A 274 95.83 79.39 82.24
C ASN A 274 95.27 78.37 81.19
N ALA A 275 93.99 78.52 80.83
CA ALA A 275 93.50 78.55 79.43
C ALA A 275 93.67 77.24 78.54
N PRO A 276 93.31 77.22 77.22
CA PRO A 276 92.31 76.24 76.75
C PRO A 276 92.59 75.64 75.32
N MET A 277 91.52 75.22 74.61
CA MET A 277 91.38 75.08 73.14
C MET A 277 92.08 73.93 72.39
N THR A 278 91.34 73.18 71.56
CA THR A 278 91.33 73.21 70.06
C THR A 278 90.59 71.95 69.49
N GLU A 279 90.34 71.88 68.18
CA GLU A 279 89.37 71.00 67.47
C GLU A 279 90.00 69.86 66.62
N MET A 280 89.24 68.76 66.41
CA MET A 280 89.19 67.89 65.18
C MET A 280 90.52 67.29 64.60
N PRO A 281 90.59 66.57 63.44
CA PRO A 281 89.56 66.08 62.47
C PRO A 281 89.59 64.57 62.03
N ASP A 282 88.45 64.11 61.50
CA ASP A 282 88.14 63.31 60.27
C ASP A 282 89.01 62.15 59.64
N ALA A 283 88.32 61.30 58.83
CA ALA A 283 88.70 60.69 57.53
C ALA A 283 89.09 59.18 57.33
N LEU A 284 88.21 58.45 56.58
CA LEU A 284 88.47 57.53 55.42
C LEU A 284 89.23 56.16 55.59
N ALA A 285 89.09 55.09 54.75
CA ALA A 285 88.16 54.66 53.67
C ALA A 285 88.47 53.22 53.11
N ARG A 286 87.73 52.77 52.05
CA ARG A 286 87.97 51.67 51.03
C ARG A 286 87.21 50.32 51.18
N SER A 287 86.86 49.52 50.14
CA SER A 287 86.62 49.73 48.67
C SER A 287 86.12 48.44 47.93
N ALA A 288 85.27 48.57 46.87
CA ALA A 288 85.21 47.86 45.55
C ALA A 288 85.18 46.28 45.43
N GLU A 289 84.82 45.56 44.33
CA GLU A 289 83.94 45.65 43.10
C GLU A 289 83.91 44.23 42.42
N SER A 290 83.24 43.83 41.30
CA SER A 290 82.37 44.44 40.24
C SER A 290 81.14 43.50 39.93
N ARG A 291 80.48 43.19 38.79
CA ARG A 291 80.60 43.07 37.28
C ARG A 291 81.30 41.82 36.69
N ASP A 292 81.00 41.31 35.45
CA ASP A 292 80.26 41.90 34.31
C ASP A 292 79.54 40.91 33.31
N SER A 293 78.55 41.44 32.56
CA SER A 293 77.97 41.19 31.18
C SER A 293 77.99 39.78 30.47
N LEU A 294 77.33 39.48 29.32
CA LEU A 294 76.93 40.22 28.08
C LEU A 294 75.70 39.61 27.31
N SER A 295 75.31 40.21 26.16
CA SER A 295 74.07 40.05 25.33
C SER A 295 74.03 38.87 24.32
N HIS A 296 73.04 38.58 23.45
CA HIS A 296 71.88 39.32 22.83
C HIS A 296 70.77 38.31 22.36
N PHE A 297 69.75 38.49 21.48
CA PHE A 297 69.33 39.45 20.42
C PHE A 297 67.76 39.55 20.29
N THR A 298 67.18 39.84 19.10
CA THR A 298 65.71 39.99 18.74
C THR A 298 65.40 39.29 17.37
N PRO A 299 64.26 39.41 16.58
CA PRO A 299 63.13 40.37 16.50
C PRO A 299 61.70 39.72 16.38
N ALA A 300 60.70 40.37 15.71
CA ALA A 300 59.27 39.97 15.61
C ALA A 300 58.48 40.64 14.42
N SER A 301 57.21 40.23 14.13
CA SER A 301 56.01 41.08 13.72
C SER A 301 54.95 40.42 12.78
N SER A 302 53.68 40.91 12.84
CA SER A 302 52.55 40.79 11.83
C SER A 302 51.87 39.41 11.63
N GLN A 303 50.61 39.18 11.19
CA GLN A 303 49.37 39.93 10.72
C GLN A 303 48.11 39.13 11.22
N SER A 304 46.87 39.62 11.45
CA SER A 304 45.71 39.97 10.54
C SER A 304 45.38 38.95 9.42
N GLU A 305 44.14 38.66 8.96
CA GLU A 305 42.81 39.33 8.95
C GLU A 305 41.59 38.33 8.95
N ALA A 306 40.36 38.86 9.12
CA ALA A 306 39.02 38.55 8.51
C ALA A 306 38.51 37.11 8.17
N MET A 307 37.28 36.90 7.63
CA MET A 307 35.88 37.20 8.05
C MET A 307 34.87 36.60 7.02
N ASP A 308 33.62 36.32 7.45
CA ASP A 308 32.39 36.09 6.63
C ASP A 308 32.19 34.71 5.92
N GLY A 309 30.93 34.33 5.64
CA GLY A 309 30.56 33.16 4.83
C GLY A 309 29.34 32.31 5.24
N SER A 310 28.12 32.73 4.89
CA SER A 310 26.89 31.90 4.80
C SER A 310 26.03 32.46 3.66
N PRO A 311 25.15 31.70 2.94
CA PRO A 311 24.18 30.75 3.52
C PRO A 311 23.62 29.58 2.62
N SER A 312 22.62 28.86 3.16
CA SER A 312 21.39 28.34 2.50
C SER A 312 21.35 27.32 1.34
N THR A 313 20.83 26.11 1.69
CA THR A 313 19.68 25.38 1.07
C THR A 313 19.63 25.01 -0.43
N LYS A 314 19.25 23.74 -0.73
CA LYS A 314 17.88 23.37 -1.19
C LYS A 314 17.61 21.85 -1.31
N LYS A 315 16.31 21.49 -1.36
CA LYS A 315 15.75 20.15 -1.66
C LYS A 315 14.96 20.19 -2.99
N SER A 316 14.99 19.11 -3.78
CA SER A 316 13.88 18.55 -4.59
C SER A 316 14.43 17.45 -5.52
N SER A 317 14.04 16.16 -5.54
CA SER A 317 12.72 15.47 -5.56
C SER A 317 12.10 15.32 -6.96
N HIS A 318 11.86 14.07 -7.38
CA HIS A 318 11.31 13.67 -8.69
C HIS A 318 9.79 13.94 -8.84
N PRO A 319 9.28 14.03 -10.08
CA PRO A 319 7.87 13.79 -10.42
C PRO A 319 7.61 12.36 -10.93
N VAL A 320 6.36 11.90 -10.81
CA VAL A 320 5.84 10.65 -11.40
C VAL A 320 4.55 10.97 -12.16
N VAL A 321 4.27 10.26 -13.25
CA VAL A 321 3.06 10.44 -14.09
C VAL A 321 2.12 9.24 -13.90
N ALA A 322 0.81 9.48 -13.84
CA ALA A 322 -0.23 8.46 -13.71
C ALA A 322 -1.13 8.40 -14.96
N GLY A 323 -1.72 7.23 -15.24
CA GLY A 323 -2.59 6.97 -16.39
C GLY A 323 -3.94 6.37 -16.00
N SER A 324 -4.95 6.58 -16.84
CA SER A 324 -6.40 6.36 -16.59
C SER A 324 -7.00 5.31 -17.53
N VAL A 325 -7.83 4.38 -17.04
CA VAL A 325 -8.91 3.68 -17.80
C VAL A 325 -10.00 3.13 -16.85
N ALA A 326 -11.24 2.99 -17.33
CA ALA A 326 -12.41 2.50 -16.57
C ALA A 326 -13.39 1.67 -17.42
N ALA A 327 -14.16 0.73 -16.82
CA ALA A 327 -15.46 0.25 -17.34
C ALA A 327 -16.28 -0.62 -16.35
N TYR A 328 -17.33 -0.08 -15.71
CA TYR A 328 -18.44 -0.84 -15.12
C TYR A 328 -19.73 0.00 -15.08
N ALA A 329 -20.70 -0.28 -15.94
CA ALA A 329 -21.97 0.46 -15.91
C ALA A 329 -22.76 0.09 -14.63
N PRO A 330 -23.05 1.05 -13.73
CA PRO A 330 -23.74 0.79 -12.47
C PRO A 330 -25.22 0.45 -12.68
N SER A 331 -25.84 -0.10 -11.65
CA SER A 331 -27.24 -0.51 -11.67
C SER A 331 -28.18 0.67 -11.96
N SER A 332 -29.03 0.52 -12.99
CA SER A 332 -29.70 1.64 -13.69
C SER A 332 -30.80 2.39 -12.93
N GLN A 333 -30.93 2.19 -11.61
CA GLN A 333 -31.92 2.82 -10.75
C GLN A 333 -31.46 4.19 -10.20
N LEU A 334 -30.16 4.35 -9.87
CA LEU A 334 -29.63 5.61 -9.31
C LEU A 334 -29.61 6.78 -10.32
N LEU A 335 -29.64 6.50 -11.63
CA LEU A 335 -29.59 7.52 -12.68
C LEU A 335 -30.90 8.32 -12.87
N ARG A 336 -31.94 8.07 -12.05
CA ARG A 336 -33.27 8.71 -12.18
C ARG A 336 -33.67 9.65 -11.03
N THR A 337 -32.88 9.76 -9.95
CA THR A 337 -33.31 10.42 -8.70
C THR A 337 -32.34 11.47 -8.15
N LEU A 338 -31.23 11.75 -8.83
CA LEU A 338 -30.30 12.81 -8.42
C LEU A 338 -30.87 14.22 -8.69
N PRO A 339 -30.81 15.15 -7.71
CA PRO A 339 -31.07 16.57 -7.97
C PRO A 339 -30.05 17.12 -8.97
N ALA A 340 -30.50 17.98 -9.88
CA ALA A 340 -29.62 18.70 -10.79
C ALA A 340 -28.83 19.79 -10.04
N LEU A 341 -27.68 19.42 -9.46
CA LEU A 341 -26.62 20.38 -9.11
C LEU A 341 -26.08 20.95 -10.41
N GLY A 342 -26.64 22.09 -10.82
CA GLY A 342 -26.47 22.66 -12.15
C GLY A 342 -25.03 23.10 -12.45
N GLY A 343 -24.66 23.01 -13.72
CA GLY A 343 -23.39 23.56 -14.20
C GLY A 343 -23.36 25.07 -14.05
N ALA A 344 -22.54 25.57 -13.12
CA ALA A 344 -22.21 26.98 -13.00
C ALA A 344 -20.90 27.25 -13.76
N SER A 345 -20.96 28.07 -14.80
CA SER A 345 -19.75 28.58 -15.48
C SER A 345 -18.93 29.44 -14.51
N ALA A 346 -17.60 29.37 -14.63
CA ALA A 346 -16.69 29.96 -13.65
C ALA A 346 -16.70 31.50 -13.61
N PRO A 347 -16.56 32.10 -12.43
CA PRO A 347 -15.75 33.29 -12.23
C PRO A 347 -14.29 32.89 -11.96
N GLY A 348 -13.33 33.57 -12.58
CA GLY A 348 -11.91 33.28 -12.39
C GLY A 348 -11.39 33.72 -11.01
N SER A 349 -10.77 32.81 -10.27
CA SER A 349 -9.92 33.12 -9.13
C SER A 349 -8.84 32.03 -8.97
N SER A 350 -7.63 32.42 -8.60
CA SER A 350 -6.49 31.51 -8.39
C SER A 350 -6.59 30.78 -7.04
N GLY A 351 -7.68 30.04 -6.83
CA GLY A 351 -7.88 29.16 -5.69
C GLY A 351 -7.21 27.81 -5.93
N GLY A 352 -5.92 27.70 -5.58
CA GLY A 352 -5.31 26.39 -5.45
C GLY A 352 -6.05 25.60 -4.37
N VAL A 353 -6.59 24.43 -4.71
CA VAL A 353 -7.23 23.52 -3.73
C VAL A 353 -6.27 23.37 -2.55
N ASP A 354 -6.75 23.62 -1.33
CA ASP A 354 -5.91 23.56 -0.13
C ASP A 354 -5.55 22.10 0.18
N MET A 355 -4.55 21.59 -0.54
CA MET A 355 -4.12 20.20 -0.45
C MET A 355 -3.58 19.86 0.94
N ARG A 356 -3.16 20.87 1.73
CA ARG A 356 -2.72 20.66 3.11
C ARG A 356 -3.91 20.39 4.03
N ASN A 357 -4.95 21.21 3.96
CA ASN A 357 -6.19 20.96 4.72
C ASN A 357 -6.97 19.75 4.20
N ALA A 358 -6.92 19.46 2.90
CA ALA A 358 -7.44 18.22 2.32
C ALA A 358 -6.70 16.99 2.93
N GLN A 359 -5.37 16.94 2.83
CA GLN A 359 -4.55 15.86 3.40
C GLN A 359 -4.83 15.64 4.89
N VAL A 360 -4.85 16.71 5.70
CA VAL A 360 -5.15 16.63 7.14
C VAL A 360 -6.56 16.10 7.42
N THR A 361 -7.56 16.51 6.63
CA THR A 361 -8.95 16.02 6.77
C THR A 361 -9.06 14.53 6.41
N TYR A 362 -8.39 14.11 5.33
CA TYR A 362 -8.32 12.72 4.90
C TYR A 362 -7.58 11.84 5.93
N ASP A 363 -6.44 12.28 6.44
CA ASP A 363 -5.64 11.53 7.43
C ASP A 363 -6.37 11.37 8.77
N ARG A 364 -7.21 12.34 9.16
CA ARG A 364 -8.11 12.22 10.31
C ARG A 364 -9.15 11.11 10.10
N ALA A 365 -9.85 11.10 8.96
CA ALA A 365 -10.82 10.06 8.62
C ALA A 365 -10.15 8.67 8.51
N MET A 366 -8.94 8.61 7.92
CA MET A 366 -8.10 7.41 7.86
C MET A 366 -7.64 6.90 9.24
N THR A 367 -7.53 7.78 10.22
CA THR A 367 -7.16 7.40 11.59
C THR A 367 -8.36 6.81 12.34
N LEU A 368 -9.56 7.38 12.16
CA LEU A 368 -10.82 6.82 12.66
C LEU A 368 -11.12 5.45 12.04
N LEU A 369 -10.88 5.28 10.73
CA LEU A 369 -11.03 3.99 10.04
C LEU A 369 -10.08 2.92 10.62
N ARG A 370 -8.82 3.27 10.86
CA ARG A 370 -7.83 2.37 11.50
C ARG A 370 -8.13 2.03 12.96
N GLN A 371 -9.00 2.80 13.62
CA GLN A 371 -9.51 2.52 14.97
C GLN A 371 -10.79 1.64 14.95
N GLY A 372 -11.35 1.35 13.77
CA GLY A 372 -12.62 0.63 13.63
C GLY A 372 -13.87 1.50 13.81
N SER A 373 -13.72 2.82 13.95
CA SER A 373 -14.82 3.77 14.16
C SER A 373 -15.54 4.10 12.84
N PHE A 374 -16.15 3.09 12.19
CA PHE A 374 -16.70 3.20 10.83
C PHE A 374 -17.74 4.32 10.65
N GLY A 375 -18.59 4.59 11.65
CA GLY A 375 -19.57 5.68 11.62
C GLY A 375 -18.94 7.09 11.64
N GLU A 376 -17.87 7.28 12.43
CA GLU A 376 -17.12 8.55 12.44
C GLU A 376 -16.25 8.70 11.19
N ALA A 377 -15.63 7.60 10.74
CA ALA A 377 -14.80 7.57 9.54
C ALA A 377 -15.60 7.88 8.27
N SER A 378 -16.78 7.26 8.09
CA SER A 378 -17.70 7.56 6.99
C SER A 378 -18.18 9.02 7.01
N THR A 379 -18.53 9.55 8.19
CA THR A 379 -18.86 10.98 8.36
C THR A 379 -17.68 11.88 7.95
N GLY A 380 -16.45 11.48 8.29
CA GLY A 380 -15.21 12.15 7.89
C GLY A 380 -14.97 12.14 6.38
N PHE A 381 -15.07 10.97 5.72
CA PHE A 381 -14.89 10.86 4.26
C PHE A 381 -16.02 11.54 3.47
N SER A 382 -17.28 11.46 3.93
CA SER A 382 -18.40 12.20 3.34
C SER A 382 -18.20 13.72 3.43
N THR A 383 -17.71 14.21 4.58
CA THR A 383 -17.34 15.63 4.75
C THR A 383 -16.17 16.01 3.85
N PHE A 384 -15.15 15.16 3.75
CA PHE A 384 -14.02 15.37 2.83
C PHE A 384 -14.51 15.50 1.37
N LEU A 385 -15.35 14.59 0.89
CA LEU A 385 -15.84 14.57 -0.49
C LEU A 385 -16.68 15.81 -0.82
N ARG A 386 -17.46 16.32 0.13
CA ARG A 386 -18.24 17.56 -0.02
C ARG A 386 -17.38 18.82 -0.02
N THR A 387 -16.25 18.82 0.69
CA THR A 387 -15.38 20.01 0.85
C THR A 387 -14.20 20.04 -0.13
N PHE A 388 -13.76 18.88 -0.62
CA PHE A 388 -12.55 18.71 -1.43
C PHE A 388 -12.79 17.79 -2.64
N ALA A 389 -13.91 17.94 -3.32
CA ALA A 389 -14.33 17.10 -4.46
C ALA A 389 -13.27 16.99 -5.58
N ASP A 390 -12.58 18.10 -5.89
CA ASP A 390 -11.52 18.19 -6.91
C ASP A 390 -10.14 17.71 -6.42
N SER A 391 -10.04 17.16 -5.21
CA SER A 391 -8.77 16.68 -4.66
C SER A 391 -8.28 15.41 -5.37
N PRO A 392 -6.97 15.23 -5.59
CA PRO A 392 -6.41 13.94 -6.02
C PRO A 392 -6.69 12.79 -5.03
N LEU A 393 -7.10 13.10 -3.79
CA LEU A 393 -7.53 12.11 -2.80
C LEU A 393 -9.02 11.76 -2.88
N ALA A 394 -9.84 12.47 -3.66
CA ALA A 394 -11.30 12.27 -3.69
C ALA A 394 -11.69 10.83 -4.11
N ALA A 395 -11.06 10.28 -5.14
CA ALA A 395 -11.26 8.88 -5.54
C ALA A 395 -10.85 7.86 -4.46
N ASN A 396 -9.87 8.20 -3.61
CA ASN A 396 -9.50 7.39 -2.45
C ASN A 396 -10.53 7.54 -1.32
N ALA A 397 -10.97 8.76 -1.00
CA ALA A 397 -11.99 9.01 0.01
C ALA A 397 -13.33 8.35 -0.32
N GLN A 398 -13.72 8.35 -1.61
CA GLN A 398 -14.90 7.66 -2.13
C GLN A 398 -14.81 6.14 -1.91
N TYR A 399 -13.65 5.54 -2.22
CA TYR A 399 -13.39 4.12 -1.92
C TYR A 399 -13.44 3.83 -0.41
N TRP A 400 -12.79 4.67 0.42
CA TRP A 400 -12.75 4.45 1.87
C TRP A 400 -14.10 4.72 2.56
N LEU A 401 -14.97 5.54 1.98
CA LEU A 401 -16.36 5.68 2.42
C LEU A 401 -17.14 4.37 2.21
N GLY A 402 -17.00 3.74 1.05
CA GLY A 402 -17.54 2.39 0.79
C GLY A 402 -16.98 1.34 1.77
N GLU A 403 -15.68 1.38 2.05
CA GLU A 403 -15.05 0.49 3.05
C GLU A 403 -15.57 0.71 4.47
N CYS A 404 -15.94 1.94 4.85
CA CYS A 404 -16.58 2.20 6.13
C CYS A 404 -17.95 1.51 6.21
N TYR A 405 -18.81 1.67 5.20
CA TYR A 405 -20.10 0.99 5.16
C TYR A 405 -19.96 -0.54 5.09
N TYR A 406 -18.96 -1.05 4.36
CA TYR A 406 -18.64 -2.49 4.35
C TYR A 406 -18.25 -3.00 5.74
N GLY A 407 -17.39 -2.27 6.46
CA GLY A 407 -17.00 -2.58 7.84
C GLY A 407 -18.16 -2.54 8.84
N ASP A 408 -19.08 -1.61 8.64
CA ASP A 408 -20.33 -1.45 9.41
C ASP A 408 -21.44 -2.46 9.01
N ARG A 409 -21.12 -3.42 8.11
CA ARG A 409 -22.06 -4.40 7.51
C ARG A 409 -23.23 -3.81 6.73
N ARG A 410 -23.12 -2.55 6.32
CA ARG A 410 -24.09 -1.79 5.52
C ARG A 410 -23.80 -1.97 4.04
N PHE A 411 -23.96 -3.22 3.60
CA PHE A 411 -23.46 -3.69 2.30
C PHE A 411 -24.13 -3.02 1.09
N GLN A 412 -25.38 -2.58 1.21
CA GLN A 412 -26.05 -1.85 0.13
C GLN A 412 -25.43 -0.46 -0.05
N GLU A 413 -25.29 0.31 1.04
CA GLU A 413 -24.63 1.62 0.98
C GLU A 413 -23.15 1.51 0.61
N ALA A 414 -22.49 0.39 0.94
CA ALA A 414 -21.16 0.08 0.46
C ALA A 414 -21.13 -0.04 -1.08
N ILE A 415 -22.05 -0.81 -1.67
CA ILE A 415 -22.20 -0.94 -3.14
C ILE A 415 -22.40 0.43 -3.77
N ASP A 416 -23.35 1.22 -3.28
CA ASP A 416 -23.66 2.55 -3.81
C ASP A 416 -22.42 3.48 -3.83
N GLU A 417 -21.62 3.50 -2.76
CA GLU A 417 -20.41 4.34 -2.70
C GLU A 417 -19.22 3.77 -3.49
N PHE A 418 -19.16 2.45 -3.72
CA PHE A 418 -18.18 1.83 -4.61
C PHE A 418 -18.54 2.04 -6.09
N GLU A 419 -19.82 1.97 -6.48
CA GLU A 419 -20.28 2.30 -7.84
C GLU A 419 -19.93 3.76 -8.19
N ARG A 420 -20.01 4.68 -7.21
CA ARG A 420 -19.56 6.07 -7.35
C ARG A 420 -18.06 6.23 -7.60
N VAL A 421 -17.20 5.31 -7.14
CA VAL A 421 -15.77 5.34 -7.50
C VAL A 421 -15.60 5.18 -9.01
N PHE A 422 -16.33 4.23 -9.63
CA PHE A 422 -16.33 4.12 -11.08
C PHE A 422 -16.98 5.34 -11.75
N ALA A 423 -18.17 5.77 -11.29
CA ALA A 423 -18.97 6.76 -11.99
C ALA A 423 -18.35 8.17 -12.00
N PHE A 424 -17.74 8.60 -10.89
CA PHE A 424 -17.13 9.93 -10.77
C PHE A 424 -15.61 9.92 -10.95
N TYR A 425 -14.94 8.80 -10.66
CA TYR A 425 -13.48 8.68 -10.76
C TYR A 425 -13.04 7.53 -11.68
N PRO A 426 -13.54 7.47 -12.94
CA PRO A 426 -13.22 6.39 -13.88
C PRO A 426 -11.71 6.16 -14.01
N SER A 427 -10.93 7.23 -13.98
CA SER A 427 -9.46 7.21 -14.04
C SER A 427 -8.72 6.54 -12.87
N SER A 428 -9.41 6.17 -11.80
CA SER A 428 -8.76 5.84 -10.52
C SER A 428 -8.22 4.42 -10.44
N ASN A 429 -7.02 4.28 -9.86
CA ASN A 429 -6.48 2.97 -9.45
C ASN A 429 -7.34 2.27 -8.37
N LYS A 430 -8.35 2.94 -7.81
CA LYS A 430 -9.36 2.33 -6.94
C LYS A 430 -10.52 1.67 -7.69
N VAL A 431 -10.71 1.86 -9.00
CA VAL A 431 -11.82 1.23 -9.73
C VAL A 431 -11.79 -0.31 -9.64
N PRO A 432 -10.66 -1.02 -9.85
CA PRO A 432 -10.61 -2.48 -9.71
C PRO A 432 -10.91 -2.94 -8.27
N ALA A 433 -10.38 -2.24 -7.27
CA ALA A 433 -10.62 -2.53 -5.86
C ALA A 433 -12.09 -2.31 -5.46
N SER A 434 -12.75 -1.30 -6.04
CA SER A 434 -14.17 -1.01 -5.82
C SER A 434 -15.05 -2.11 -6.41
N LEU A 435 -14.74 -2.58 -7.62
CA LEU A 435 -15.46 -3.70 -8.25
C LEU A 435 -15.32 -5.01 -7.46
N LEU A 436 -14.11 -5.29 -6.97
CA LEU A 436 -13.88 -6.41 -6.06
C LEU A 436 -14.75 -6.32 -4.80
N LYS A 437 -14.91 -5.11 -4.23
CA LYS A 437 -15.72 -4.87 -3.03
C LYS A 437 -17.24 -4.85 -3.29
N ILE A 438 -17.70 -4.41 -4.46
CA ILE A 438 -19.09 -4.60 -4.91
C ILE A 438 -19.40 -6.10 -4.97
N ALA A 439 -18.52 -6.89 -5.59
CA ALA A 439 -18.69 -8.34 -5.70
C ALA A 439 -18.74 -9.04 -4.32
N TYR A 440 -17.87 -8.65 -3.38
CA TYR A 440 -17.93 -9.14 -1.99
C TYR A 440 -19.19 -8.67 -1.24
N SER A 441 -19.66 -7.45 -1.46
CA SER A 441 -20.88 -6.92 -0.83
C SER A 441 -22.13 -7.71 -1.28
N HIS A 442 -22.23 -8.03 -2.58
CA HIS A 442 -23.26 -8.94 -3.08
C HIS A 442 -23.14 -10.36 -2.51
N LEU A 443 -21.92 -10.87 -2.18
CA LEU A 443 -21.78 -12.16 -1.50
C LEU A 443 -22.31 -12.13 -0.06
N GLU A 444 -22.02 -11.09 0.72
CA GLU A 444 -22.56 -10.93 2.08
C GLU A 444 -24.10 -10.76 2.07
N LEU A 445 -24.64 -10.05 1.06
CA LEU A 445 -26.08 -9.97 0.78
C LEU A 445 -26.69 -11.27 0.21
N ARG A 446 -25.87 -12.29 -0.08
CA ARG A 446 -26.23 -13.58 -0.70
C ARG A 446 -26.75 -13.51 -2.14
N GLU A 447 -26.51 -12.40 -2.83
CA GLU A 447 -26.87 -12.15 -4.23
C GLU A 447 -25.85 -12.78 -5.20
N LEU A 448 -25.70 -14.10 -5.11
CA LEU A 448 -24.70 -14.87 -5.86
C LEU A 448 -24.68 -14.60 -7.39
N PRO A 449 -25.82 -14.36 -8.09
CA PRO A 449 -25.80 -14.00 -9.51
C PRO A 449 -25.14 -12.65 -9.78
N MET A 450 -25.40 -11.63 -8.95
CA MET A 450 -24.81 -10.30 -9.06
C MET A 450 -23.32 -10.36 -8.75
N ALA A 451 -22.94 -10.98 -7.63
CA ALA A 451 -21.54 -11.20 -7.26
C ALA A 451 -20.76 -11.87 -8.40
N ARG A 452 -21.28 -12.96 -8.97
CA ARG A 452 -20.65 -13.66 -10.11
C ARG A 452 -20.48 -12.76 -11.33
N SER A 453 -21.49 -11.96 -11.67
CA SER A 453 -21.42 -11.02 -12.79
C SER A 453 -20.30 -10.00 -12.60
N VAL A 454 -20.21 -9.40 -11.41
CA VAL A 454 -19.17 -8.39 -11.09
C VAL A 454 -17.77 -9.02 -11.04
N PHE A 455 -17.60 -10.22 -10.48
CA PHE A 455 -16.33 -10.96 -10.55
C PHE A 455 -15.91 -11.27 -11.99
N GLN A 456 -16.83 -11.72 -12.83
CA GLN A 456 -16.54 -11.99 -14.26
C GLN A 456 -16.15 -10.72 -15.00
N GLN A 457 -16.77 -9.58 -14.69
CA GLN A 457 -16.38 -8.29 -15.27
C GLN A 457 -15.03 -7.79 -14.74
N LEU A 458 -14.74 -7.94 -13.44
CA LEU A 458 -13.46 -7.59 -12.86
C LEU A 458 -12.31 -8.30 -13.61
N VAL A 459 -12.40 -9.62 -13.76
CA VAL A 459 -11.39 -10.43 -14.48
C VAL A 459 -11.35 -10.10 -15.98
N ARG A 460 -12.47 -9.73 -16.61
CA ARG A 460 -12.49 -9.37 -18.05
C ARG A 460 -11.89 -7.99 -18.33
N THR A 461 -12.06 -7.03 -17.41
CA THR A 461 -11.60 -5.64 -17.58
C THR A 461 -10.22 -5.40 -16.98
N TYR A 462 -9.86 -6.16 -15.94
CA TYR A 462 -8.58 -6.10 -15.22
C TYR A 462 -8.06 -7.55 -14.98
N PRO A 463 -7.52 -8.22 -16.03
CA PRO A 463 -7.06 -9.60 -15.97
C PRO A 463 -5.72 -9.78 -15.23
#